data_AF-A0A7J4I6A0-F1
#
_entry.id   AF-A0A7J4I6A0-F1
#
_cell.length_a   1.000
_cell.length_b   1.000
_cell.length_c   1.000
_cell.angle_alpha   90.00
_cell.angle_beta   90.00
_cell.angle_gamma   90.00
#
_symmetry.space_group_name_H-M   'P 1'
#
loop_
_entity.id
_entity.type
_entity.pdbx_description
1 polymer ?
#
loop_
_entity_poly.entity_id
_entity_poly.type
_entity_poly.pdbx_seq_one_letter_code
_entity_poly.pdbx_strand_id
1 'polypeptide(L)'
;MNNSALKHAAAAAEKERVANKIAFVKSDLFASIKGKFDTIIFNPPYLPQDKGIVDVAIYGGRHGYEVLEKFLDGCSRHLNGSGIILVAFSSITNRQKVDEAVEQNCLESETLQEKRHFFETIYIYLIRKSPLLLELERKGIKNASLFEKGNRGVIYLGRYNGKTIAVKAKLRESKAVATVENEASWIGRLNGAGIGPKLLFAEKEWLAYEFVAGKFILDYLGSCNATDAVDVIKQMLRQARKLDELGVNKEEMLRPQRHAIVNGSGKIVMIDFERCHMVTRPKNVTQLCQFIARGYVNSLLRQKGIAIDREKLLAAAKDYKREQTEGNFSAIVELYHAI
;
A
#
# COMPACT_ATOMS: atom_id res chain seq x y z
N MET A 1 -18.87 25.47 -11.98
CA MET A 1 -18.52 25.40 -13.43
C MET A 1 -19.12 26.58 -14.19
N ASN A 2 -18.32 27.27 -14.99
CA ASN A 2 -18.66 28.55 -15.59
C ASN A 2 -19.13 28.39 -17.06
N ASN A 3 -20.43 28.57 -17.33
CA ASN A 3 -20.99 28.54 -18.70
C ASN A 3 -20.42 29.67 -19.59
N SER A 4 -19.97 30.79 -19.00
CA SER A 4 -19.40 31.92 -19.73
C SER A 4 -18.05 31.57 -20.37
N ALA A 5 -17.21 30.81 -19.66
CA ALA A 5 -15.89 30.40 -20.14
C ALA A 5 -15.98 29.59 -21.45
N LEU A 6 -16.93 28.66 -21.54
CA LEU A 6 -17.14 27.86 -22.77
C LEU A 6 -17.61 28.72 -23.93
N LYS A 7 -18.50 29.70 -23.68
CA LYS A 7 -18.97 30.62 -24.73
C LYS A 7 -17.83 31.48 -25.27
N HIS A 8 -16.98 32.03 -24.39
CA HIS A 8 -15.82 32.81 -24.81
C HIS A 8 -14.80 31.98 -25.59
N ALA A 9 -14.51 30.75 -25.14
CA ALA A 9 -13.59 29.85 -25.83
C ALA A 9 -14.11 29.43 -27.21
N ALA A 10 -15.41 29.13 -27.33
CA ALA A 10 -16.05 28.83 -28.60
C ALA A 10 -16.00 30.03 -29.57
N ALA A 11 -16.33 31.24 -29.10
CA ALA A 11 -16.26 32.45 -29.91
C ALA A 11 -14.82 32.75 -30.39
N ALA A 12 -13.82 32.54 -29.53
CA ALA A 12 -12.41 32.67 -29.92
C ALA A 12 -12.02 31.64 -30.99
N ALA A 13 -12.46 30.38 -30.85
CA ALA A 13 -12.18 29.34 -31.84
C ALA A 13 -12.83 29.60 -33.20
N GLU A 14 -14.03 30.19 -33.22
CA GLU A 14 -14.68 30.65 -34.46
C GLU A 14 -13.89 31.77 -35.13
N LYS A 15 -13.47 32.78 -34.35
CA LYS A 15 -12.67 33.91 -34.84
C LYS A 15 -11.35 33.44 -35.46
N GLU A 16 -10.69 32.48 -34.82
CA GLU A 16 -9.42 31.90 -35.29
C GLU A 16 -9.61 30.79 -36.34
N ARG A 17 -10.86 30.49 -36.76
CA ARG A 17 -11.21 29.49 -37.78
C ARG A 17 -10.70 28.07 -37.47
N VAL A 18 -10.75 27.69 -36.19
CA VAL A 18 -10.34 26.36 -35.69
C VAL A 18 -11.45 25.63 -34.96
N ALA A 19 -12.67 26.17 -34.93
CA ALA A 19 -13.81 25.58 -34.21
C ALA A 19 -14.09 24.12 -34.63
N ASN A 20 -13.88 23.76 -35.91
CA ASN A 20 -14.05 22.39 -36.41
C ASN A 20 -13.00 21.39 -35.89
N LYS A 21 -11.96 21.86 -35.19
CA LYS A 21 -10.91 21.03 -34.58
C LYS A 21 -11.07 20.88 -33.07
N ILE A 22 -12.03 21.56 -32.45
CA ILE A 22 -12.16 21.65 -30.98
C ILE A 22 -13.55 21.19 -30.54
N ALA A 23 -13.58 20.24 -29.61
CA ALA A 23 -14.79 19.86 -28.90
C ALA A 23 -14.84 20.58 -27.53
N PHE A 24 -15.91 21.33 -27.28
CA PHE A 24 -16.13 22.01 -26.00
C PHE A 24 -17.03 21.17 -25.10
N VAL A 25 -16.55 20.86 -23.89
CA VAL A 25 -17.28 20.02 -22.93
C VAL A 25 -17.37 20.74 -21.59
N LYS A 26 -18.59 20.86 -21.05
CA LYS A 26 -18.81 21.28 -19.67
C LYS A 26 -18.58 20.09 -18.73
N SER A 27 -17.54 20.15 -17.92
CA SER A 27 -17.13 19.06 -17.03
C SER A 27 -16.53 19.57 -15.72
N ASP A 28 -16.77 18.85 -14.64
CA ASP A 28 -15.97 18.97 -13.42
C ASP A 28 -14.81 17.99 -13.55
N LEU A 29 -13.62 18.52 -13.87
CA LEU A 29 -12.46 17.73 -14.26
C LEU A 29 -12.86 16.68 -15.31
N PHE A 30 -12.77 15.40 -14.96
CA PHE A 30 -13.04 14.27 -15.85
C PHE A 30 -14.48 13.76 -15.84
N ALA A 31 -15.39 14.31 -15.03
CA ALA A 31 -16.74 13.76 -14.82
C ALA A 31 -17.55 13.55 -16.11
N SER A 32 -17.44 14.46 -17.07
CA SER A 32 -18.10 14.39 -18.38
C SER A 32 -17.16 13.99 -19.52
N ILE A 33 -15.89 13.69 -19.23
CA ILE A 33 -14.86 13.42 -20.24
C ILE A 33 -14.86 11.92 -20.57
N LYS A 34 -14.97 11.60 -21.86
CA LYS A 34 -14.93 10.22 -22.37
C LYS A 34 -13.65 9.99 -23.15
N GLY A 35 -13.16 8.75 -23.10
CA GLY A 35 -11.97 8.33 -23.85
C GLY A 35 -10.65 8.68 -23.16
N LYS A 36 -9.57 8.49 -23.92
CA LYS A 36 -8.20 8.72 -23.52
C LYS A 36 -7.49 9.65 -24.49
N PHE A 37 -6.48 10.34 -24.00
CA PHE A 37 -5.74 11.36 -24.74
C PHE A 37 -4.24 11.05 -24.74
N ASP A 38 -3.57 11.44 -25.82
CA ASP A 38 -2.10 11.38 -25.92
C ASP A 38 -1.44 12.56 -25.19
N THR A 39 -2.15 13.68 -25.09
CA THR A 39 -1.67 14.87 -24.35
C THR A 39 -2.83 15.47 -23.55
N ILE A 40 -2.58 15.73 -22.27
CA ILE A 40 -3.48 16.53 -21.41
C ILE A 40 -2.71 17.77 -20.95
N ILE A 41 -3.28 18.95 -21.12
CA ILE A 41 -2.69 20.20 -20.63
C ILE A 41 -3.60 20.75 -19.54
N PHE A 42 -3.03 21.06 -18.39
CA PHE A 42 -3.79 21.54 -17.25
C PHE A 42 -3.09 22.72 -16.58
N ASN A 43 -3.77 23.87 -16.59
CA ASN A 43 -3.40 25.05 -15.82
C ASN A 43 -4.43 25.21 -14.68
N PRO A 44 -4.30 24.41 -13.60
CA PRO A 44 -5.23 24.48 -12.47
C PRO A 44 -5.22 25.86 -11.81
N PRO A 45 -6.33 26.26 -11.17
CA PRO A 45 -6.27 27.29 -10.14
C PRO A 45 -5.34 26.81 -9.02
N TYR A 46 -4.44 27.67 -8.56
CA TYR A 46 -3.31 27.28 -7.73
C TYR A 46 -3.15 28.10 -6.45
N LEU A 47 -4.01 29.10 -6.22
CA LEU A 47 -3.97 29.94 -5.02
C LEU A 47 -4.74 29.31 -3.85
N PRO A 48 -4.25 29.44 -2.61
CA PRO A 48 -5.02 29.14 -1.41
C PRO A 48 -6.22 30.08 -1.23
N GLN A 49 -7.35 29.56 -0.78
CA GLN A 49 -8.59 30.31 -0.63
C GLN A 49 -8.50 31.39 0.46
N ASP A 50 -8.77 32.65 0.08
CA ASP A 50 -8.95 33.76 1.03
C ASP A 50 -10.33 33.70 1.70
N LYS A 51 -10.40 34.13 2.97
CA LYS A 51 -11.67 34.19 3.70
C LYS A 51 -12.60 35.21 3.06
N GLY A 52 -13.80 34.76 2.66
CA GLY A 52 -14.88 35.62 2.19
C GLY A 52 -14.83 36.00 0.71
N ILE A 53 -13.79 35.60 -0.03
CA ILE A 53 -13.70 35.73 -1.49
C ILE A 53 -13.99 34.35 -2.10
N VAL A 54 -14.71 34.27 -3.21
CA VAL A 54 -14.92 33.02 -3.95
C VAL A 54 -14.63 33.26 -5.43
N ASP A 55 -13.46 32.83 -5.88
CA ASP A 55 -13.09 32.83 -7.30
C ASP A 55 -12.47 31.48 -7.72
N VAL A 56 -13.31 30.65 -8.33
CA VAL A 56 -12.93 29.30 -8.79
C VAL A 56 -11.93 29.30 -9.94
N ALA A 57 -11.65 30.46 -10.56
CA ALA A 57 -10.67 30.57 -11.64
C ALA A 57 -9.24 30.62 -11.14
N ILE A 58 -9.02 31.07 -9.89
CA ILE A 58 -7.69 31.26 -9.30
C ILE A 58 -7.46 30.44 -8.04
N TYR A 59 -8.51 30.12 -7.26
CA TYR A 59 -8.37 29.38 -6.00
C TYR A 59 -8.45 27.86 -6.20
N GLY A 60 -7.37 27.18 -5.83
CA GLY A 60 -7.20 25.73 -5.95
C GLY A 60 -7.73 24.92 -4.77
N GLY A 61 -8.32 25.60 -3.77
CA GLY A 61 -8.81 25.00 -2.53
C GLY A 61 -8.30 25.76 -1.30
N ARG A 62 -8.44 25.16 -0.11
CA ARG A 62 -7.97 25.77 1.14
C ARG A 62 -6.46 26.01 1.11
N HIS A 63 -5.71 25.12 0.48
CA HIS A 63 -4.26 25.17 0.38
C HIS A 63 -3.75 25.44 -1.04
N GLY A 64 -4.63 25.37 -2.05
CA GLY A 64 -4.31 25.69 -3.44
C GLY A 64 -3.92 24.47 -4.29
N TYR A 65 -3.72 23.29 -3.70
CA TYR A 65 -3.34 22.06 -4.41
C TYR A 65 -4.49 21.08 -4.61
N GLU A 66 -5.64 21.27 -3.95
CA GLU A 66 -6.70 20.26 -3.87
C GLU A 66 -7.36 20.00 -5.24
N VAL A 67 -7.48 21.00 -6.11
CA VAL A 67 -7.95 20.80 -7.49
C VAL A 67 -6.97 19.95 -8.29
N LEU A 68 -5.67 20.18 -8.13
CA LEU A 68 -4.64 19.41 -8.81
C LEU A 68 -4.57 17.97 -8.29
N GLU A 69 -4.68 17.76 -6.99
CA GLU A 69 -4.75 16.43 -6.37
C GLU A 69 -5.92 15.61 -6.94
N LYS A 70 -7.13 16.18 -6.96
CA LYS A 70 -8.31 15.54 -7.57
C LYS A 70 -8.13 15.23 -9.06
N PHE A 71 -7.42 16.08 -9.79
CA PHE A 71 -7.08 15.83 -11.18
C PHE A 71 -6.14 14.62 -11.30
N LEU A 72 -5.09 14.55 -10.47
CA LEU A 72 -4.11 13.46 -10.52
C LEU A 72 -4.75 12.09 -10.18
N ASP A 73 -5.72 12.05 -9.24
CA ASP A 73 -6.51 10.86 -8.90
C ASP A 73 -7.34 10.30 -10.07
N GLY A 74 -7.64 11.16 -11.04
CA GLY A 74 -8.45 10.84 -12.22
C GLY A 74 -7.66 10.60 -13.50
N CYS A 75 -6.51 11.25 -13.64
CA CYS A 75 -5.90 11.47 -14.94
C CYS A 75 -5.43 10.18 -15.64
N SER A 76 -4.95 9.18 -14.89
CA SER A 76 -4.44 7.93 -15.46
C SER A 76 -5.48 7.16 -16.27
N ARG A 77 -6.76 7.25 -15.90
CA ARG A 77 -7.88 6.62 -16.62
C ARG A 77 -8.15 7.26 -17.98
N HIS A 78 -7.76 8.52 -18.15
CA HIS A 78 -7.95 9.33 -19.35
C HIS A 78 -6.65 9.55 -20.13
N LEU A 79 -5.54 8.96 -19.71
CA LEU A 79 -4.25 9.06 -20.38
C LEU A 79 -3.93 7.77 -21.13
N ASN A 80 -3.49 7.89 -22.39
CA ASN A 80 -2.92 6.78 -23.15
C ASN A 80 -1.59 6.31 -22.54
N GLY A 81 -1.13 5.11 -22.90
CA GLY A 81 0.07 4.51 -22.32
C GLY A 81 1.34 5.35 -22.54
N SER A 82 1.51 5.88 -23.75
CA SER A 82 2.58 6.82 -24.11
C SER A 82 2.20 8.29 -23.91
N GLY A 83 1.04 8.55 -23.32
CA GLY A 83 0.52 9.90 -23.18
C GLY A 83 1.27 10.70 -22.13
N ILE A 84 1.25 12.03 -22.29
CA ILE A 84 1.86 12.97 -21.36
C ILE A 84 0.82 13.96 -20.81
N ILE A 85 1.11 14.49 -19.63
CA ILE A 85 0.36 15.59 -19.03
C ILE A 85 1.33 16.74 -18.79
N LEU A 86 0.94 17.95 -19.22
CA LEU A 86 1.62 19.19 -18.89
C LEU A 86 0.82 19.93 -17.83
N VAL A 87 1.41 20.10 -16.64
CA VAL A 87 0.76 20.81 -15.52
C VAL A 87 1.54 22.07 -15.19
N ALA A 88 0.83 23.21 -15.13
CA ALA A 88 1.37 24.45 -14.60
C ALA A 88 0.94 24.64 -13.13
N PHE A 89 1.86 25.03 -12.25
CA PHE A 89 1.52 25.41 -10.88
C PHE A 89 2.55 26.37 -10.27
N SER A 90 2.17 27.04 -9.20
CA SER A 90 3.02 28.02 -8.50
C SER A 90 3.75 27.40 -7.31
N SER A 91 4.88 27.97 -6.89
CA SER A 91 5.51 27.67 -5.61
C SER A 91 4.58 27.85 -4.41
N ILE A 92 3.55 28.70 -4.54
CA ILE A 92 2.49 28.91 -3.54
C ILE A 92 1.68 27.61 -3.30
N THR A 93 1.52 26.77 -4.33
CA THR A 93 0.79 25.49 -4.27
C THR A 93 1.46 24.44 -3.40
N ASN A 94 2.71 24.65 -2.98
CA ASN A 94 3.59 23.68 -2.34
C ASN A 94 3.99 22.52 -3.27
N ARG A 95 5.17 22.66 -3.89
CA ARG A 95 5.76 21.67 -4.80
C ARG A 95 5.81 20.25 -4.22
N GLN A 96 6.18 20.11 -2.94
CA GLN A 96 6.27 18.79 -2.30
C GLN A 96 4.91 18.08 -2.30
N LYS A 97 3.80 18.81 -2.12
CA LYS A 97 2.45 18.23 -2.17
C LYS A 97 2.07 17.75 -3.55
N VAL A 98 2.54 18.44 -4.60
CA VAL A 98 2.36 18.01 -5.98
C VAL A 98 3.15 16.72 -6.25
N ASP A 99 4.41 16.66 -5.80
CA ASP A 99 5.26 15.47 -5.94
C ASP A 99 4.64 14.26 -5.22
N GLU A 100 4.15 14.46 -3.98
CA GLU A 100 3.42 13.44 -3.21
C GLU A 100 2.18 12.94 -3.98
N ALA A 101 1.36 13.83 -4.55
CA ALA A 101 0.16 13.47 -5.29
C ALA A 101 0.44 12.71 -6.61
N VAL A 102 1.54 13.04 -7.30
CA VAL A 102 2.01 12.31 -8.48
C VAL A 102 2.39 10.88 -8.09
N GLU A 103 3.21 10.72 -7.05
CA GLU A 103 3.64 9.40 -6.60
C GLU A 103 2.50 8.57 -6.01
N GLN A 104 1.57 9.24 -5.31
CA GLN A 104 0.35 8.66 -4.77
C GLN A 104 -0.45 7.95 -5.85
N ASN A 105 -0.39 8.42 -7.09
CA ASN A 105 -1.10 7.88 -8.24
C ASN A 105 -0.24 6.95 -9.14
N CYS A 106 0.93 6.52 -8.66
CA CYS A 106 1.88 5.70 -9.41
C CYS A 106 2.32 6.35 -10.75
N LEU A 107 2.31 7.69 -10.79
CA LEU A 107 2.80 8.48 -11.91
C LEU A 107 4.26 8.86 -11.66
N GLU A 108 4.92 9.37 -12.69
CA GLU A 108 6.22 10.03 -12.55
C GLU A 108 6.20 11.40 -13.22
N SER A 109 6.97 12.32 -12.65
CA SER A 109 7.07 13.70 -13.12
C SER A 109 8.52 14.12 -13.36
N GLU A 110 8.71 15.08 -14.25
CA GLU A 110 9.94 15.86 -14.38
C GLU A 110 9.60 17.34 -14.56
N THR A 111 10.48 18.22 -14.07
CA THR A 111 10.32 19.67 -14.29
C THR A 111 10.82 20.02 -15.69
N LEU A 112 9.91 20.40 -16.59
CA LEU A 112 10.28 20.85 -17.93
C LEU A 112 10.79 22.29 -17.93
N GLN A 113 10.14 23.15 -17.14
CA GLN A 113 10.48 24.55 -17.06
C GLN A 113 10.17 25.10 -15.68
N GLU A 114 11.02 26.03 -15.25
CA GLU A 114 10.85 26.82 -14.04
C GLU A 114 11.06 28.29 -14.41
N LYS A 115 10.14 29.16 -14.00
CA LYS A 115 10.29 30.60 -14.18
C LYS A 115 10.04 31.32 -12.87
N ARG A 116 11.08 31.99 -12.39
CA ARG A 116 11.02 32.83 -11.19
C ARG A 116 10.39 34.18 -11.54
N HIS A 117 9.37 34.53 -10.78
CA HIS A 117 8.77 35.86 -10.71
C HIS A 117 9.09 36.48 -9.34
N PHE A 118 8.71 37.75 -9.14
CA PHE A 118 9.07 38.48 -7.91
C PHE A 118 8.48 37.83 -6.64
N PHE A 119 7.26 37.28 -6.72
CA PHE A 119 6.52 36.73 -5.58
C PHE A 119 6.33 35.21 -5.62
N GLU A 120 6.60 34.57 -6.76
CA GLU A 120 6.35 33.15 -6.95
C GLU A 120 7.29 32.57 -8.00
N THR A 121 7.36 31.25 -8.04
CA THR A 121 7.97 30.53 -9.13
C THR A 121 6.91 29.67 -9.81
N ILE A 122 6.78 29.79 -11.12
CA ILE A 122 5.88 28.96 -11.92
C ILE A 122 6.66 27.75 -12.43
N TYR A 123 6.13 26.56 -12.18
CA TYR A 123 6.65 25.28 -12.65
C TYR A 123 5.78 24.74 -13.76
N ILE A 124 6.41 24.16 -14.77
CA ILE A 124 5.75 23.29 -15.75
C ILE A 124 6.28 21.87 -15.55
N TYR A 125 5.40 20.96 -15.15
CA TYR A 125 5.72 19.55 -15.01
C TYR A 125 5.25 18.78 -16.24
N LEU A 126 6.11 17.87 -16.72
CA LEU A 126 5.68 16.74 -17.54
C LEU A 126 5.41 15.58 -16.62
N ILE A 127 4.20 15.04 -16.69
CA ILE A 127 3.78 13.86 -15.92
C ILE A 127 3.41 12.77 -16.91
N ARG A 128 3.82 11.54 -16.62
CA ARG A 128 3.46 10.36 -17.41
C ARG A 128 3.20 9.17 -16.50
N LYS A 129 2.62 8.11 -17.07
CA LYS A 129 2.48 6.84 -16.36
C LYS A 129 3.87 6.29 -16.05
N SER A 130 4.10 5.86 -14.81
CA SER A 130 5.33 5.14 -14.50
C SER A 130 5.39 3.81 -15.26
N PRO A 131 6.58 3.25 -15.52
CA PRO A 131 6.75 1.89 -16.04
C PRO A 131 5.96 0.85 -15.24
N LEU A 132 5.94 0.99 -13.90
CA LEU A 132 5.14 0.13 -13.03
C LEU A 132 3.65 0.26 -13.35
N LEU A 133 3.08 1.47 -13.39
CA LEU A 133 1.67 1.68 -13.71
C LEU A 133 1.30 1.08 -15.08
N LEU A 134 2.17 1.20 -16.07
CA LEU A 134 1.98 0.58 -17.39
C LEU A 134 1.96 -0.96 -17.34
N GLU A 135 2.81 -1.58 -16.52
CA GLU A 135 2.78 -3.03 -16.29
C GLU A 135 1.52 -3.48 -15.56
N LEU A 136 1.13 -2.75 -14.51
CA LEU A 136 -0.08 -3.03 -13.74
C LEU A 136 -1.32 -2.96 -14.64
N GLU A 137 -1.48 -1.90 -15.43
CA GLU A 137 -2.60 -1.76 -16.36
C GLU A 137 -2.61 -2.86 -17.43
N ARG A 138 -1.45 -3.26 -17.96
CA ARG A 138 -1.33 -4.38 -18.91
C ARG A 138 -1.79 -5.72 -18.31
N LYS A 139 -1.58 -5.93 -17.02
CA LYS A 139 -2.07 -7.09 -16.26
C LYS A 139 -3.53 -6.95 -15.83
N GLY A 140 -4.21 -5.86 -16.18
CA GLY A 140 -5.61 -5.60 -15.82
C GLY A 140 -5.81 -5.05 -14.41
N ILE A 141 -4.73 -4.66 -13.72
CA ILE A 141 -4.78 -4.01 -12.41
C ILE A 141 -5.10 -2.53 -12.61
N LYS A 142 -6.15 -2.04 -11.94
CA LYS A 142 -6.66 -0.68 -12.08
C LYS A 142 -6.53 0.10 -10.78
N ASN A 143 -6.56 1.44 -10.88
CA ASN A 143 -6.57 2.36 -9.74
C ASN A 143 -5.42 2.09 -8.76
N ALA A 144 -4.20 1.99 -9.28
CA ALA A 144 -3.02 1.84 -8.45
C ALA A 144 -2.81 3.11 -7.63
N SER A 145 -2.79 3.00 -6.30
CA SER A 145 -2.57 4.13 -5.40
C SER A 145 -1.60 3.74 -4.30
N LEU A 146 -0.65 4.61 -3.97
CA LEU A 146 0.33 4.37 -2.91
C LEU A 146 -0.38 4.12 -1.58
N PHE A 147 0.10 3.13 -0.84
CA PHE A 147 -0.45 2.73 0.45
C PHE A 147 0.55 2.90 1.58
N GLU A 148 1.75 2.36 1.40
CA GLU A 148 2.81 2.43 2.40
C GLU A 148 4.17 2.47 1.70
N LYS A 149 5.07 3.30 2.22
CA LYS A 149 6.49 3.27 1.85
C LYS A 149 7.27 2.64 2.99
N GLY A 150 7.96 1.54 2.70
CA GLY A 150 8.90 0.92 3.61
C GLY A 150 10.35 1.26 3.26
N ASN A 151 11.28 0.81 4.09
CA ASN A 151 12.72 1.04 3.88
C ASN A 151 13.29 0.40 2.60
N ARG A 152 12.61 -0.63 2.05
CA ARG A 152 13.13 -1.45 0.94
C ARG A 152 12.20 -1.57 -0.26
N GLY A 153 11.00 -1.01 -0.18
CA GLY A 153 9.99 -1.14 -1.20
C GLY A 153 8.76 -0.28 -0.92
N VAL A 154 7.91 -0.18 -1.92
CA VAL A 154 6.67 0.59 -1.89
C VAL A 154 5.51 -0.36 -2.09
N ILE A 155 4.44 -0.16 -1.33
CA ILE A 155 3.19 -0.90 -1.48
C ILE A 155 2.18 0.04 -2.12
N TYR A 156 1.63 -0.38 -3.26
CA TYR A 156 0.46 0.21 -3.88
C TYR A 156 -0.76 -0.70 -3.64
N LEU A 157 -1.93 -0.12 -3.44
CA LEU A 157 -3.20 -0.83 -3.59
C LEU A 157 -3.67 -0.73 -5.03
N GLY A 158 -4.31 -1.79 -5.53
CA GLY A 158 -4.96 -1.80 -6.83
C GLY A 158 -6.23 -2.65 -6.81
N ARG A 159 -7.01 -2.54 -7.89
CA ARG A 159 -8.20 -3.37 -8.14
C ARG A 159 -7.89 -4.39 -9.23
N TYR A 160 -8.13 -5.66 -8.94
CA TYR A 160 -7.98 -6.76 -9.89
C TYR A 160 -9.12 -7.76 -9.70
N ASN A 161 -9.84 -8.10 -10.78
CA ASN A 161 -11.02 -8.98 -10.76
C ASN A 161 -12.03 -8.64 -9.64
N GLY A 162 -12.32 -7.35 -9.46
CA GLY A 162 -13.25 -6.85 -8.45
C GLY A 162 -12.69 -6.80 -7.01
N LYS A 163 -11.55 -7.41 -6.73
CA LYS A 163 -10.91 -7.43 -5.42
C LYS A 163 -9.84 -6.35 -5.28
N THR A 164 -9.60 -5.91 -4.05
CA THR A 164 -8.44 -5.09 -3.71
C THR A 164 -7.22 -5.98 -3.52
N ILE A 165 -6.09 -5.59 -4.12
CA ILE A 165 -4.82 -6.30 -4.06
C ILE A 165 -3.72 -5.35 -3.58
N ALA A 166 -2.67 -5.90 -3.00
CA ALA A 166 -1.43 -5.17 -2.71
C ALA A 166 -0.39 -5.51 -3.77
N VAL A 167 0.26 -4.47 -4.29
CA VAL A 167 1.38 -4.54 -5.22
C VAL A 167 2.61 -4.05 -4.48
N LYS A 168 3.56 -4.94 -4.23
CA LYS A 168 4.85 -4.58 -3.62
C LYS A 168 5.87 -4.40 -4.72
N ALA A 169 6.37 -3.19 -4.89
CA ALA A 169 7.36 -2.83 -5.88
C ALA A 169 8.68 -2.42 -5.23
N LYS A 170 9.79 -2.70 -5.90
CA LYS A 170 11.11 -2.26 -5.47
C LYS A 170 11.23 -0.74 -5.59
N LEU A 171 11.81 -0.09 -4.59
CA LEU A 171 12.22 1.32 -4.70
C LEU A 171 13.33 1.45 -5.74
N ARG A 172 13.22 2.40 -6.68
CA ARG A 172 14.25 2.65 -7.71
C ARG A 172 15.65 2.89 -7.11
N GLU A 173 15.70 3.53 -5.96
CA GLU A 173 16.95 3.88 -5.25
C GLU A 173 17.54 2.71 -4.43
N SER A 174 16.77 1.62 -4.25
CA SER A 174 17.19 0.49 -3.42
C SER A 174 18.27 -0.34 -4.13
N LYS A 175 19.45 -0.42 -3.51
CA LYS A 175 20.56 -1.29 -3.95
C LYS A 175 20.35 -2.77 -3.64
N ALA A 176 19.29 -3.13 -2.90
CA ALA A 176 19.01 -4.51 -2.55
C ALA A 176 18.68 -5.34 -3.80
N VAL A 177 19.33 -6.49 -3.95
CA VAL A 177 19.14 -7.41 -5.09
C VAL A 177 18.19 -8.53 -4.69
N ALA A 178 17.28 -8.93 -5.59
CA ALA A 178 16.40 -10.10 -5.47
C ALA A 178 15.46 -10.17 -4.24
N THR A 179 15.17 -9.06 -3.55
CA THR A 179 14.26 -9.08 -2.38
C THR A 179 12.82 -9.39 -2.78
N VAL A 180 12.34 -8.77 -3.86
CA VAL A 180 10.99 -9.01 -4.43
C VAL A 180 10.87 -10.45 -4.95
N GLU A 181 11.88 -10.94 -5.67
CA GLU A 181 11.91 -12.30 -6.21
C GLU A 181 11.91 -13.35 -5.09
N ASN A 182 12.74 -13.16 -4.05
CA ASN A 182 12.77 -14.06 -2.90
C ASN A 182 11.41 -14.08 -2.20
N GLU A 183 10.82 -12.92 -1.95
CA GLU A 183 9.49 -12.84 -1.32
C GLU A 183 8.40 -13.51 -2.16
N ALA A 184 8.37 -13.28 -3.47
CA ALA A 184 7.41 -13.93 -4.37
C ALA A 184 7.57 -15.46 -4.38
N SER A 185 8.81 -15.95 -4.42
CA SER A 185 9.14 -17.37 -4.32
C SER A 185 8.63 -17.98 -3.01
N TRP A 186 8.88 -17.32 -1.88
CA TRP A 186 8.43 -17.79 -0.57
C TRP A 186 6.92 -17.76 -0.42
N ILE A 187 6.25 -16.68 -0.80
CA ILE A 187 4.79 -16.62 -0.74
C ILE A 187 4.19 -17.72 -1.62
N GLY A 188 4.69 -17.90 -2.85
CA GLY A 188 4.22 -18.95 -3.76
C GLY A 188 4.34 -20.34 -3.15
N ARG A 189 5.49 -20.65 -2.53
CA ARG A 189 5.71 -21.93 -1.84
C ARG A 189 4.81 -22.11 -0.61
N LEU A 190 4.64 -21.06 0.18
CA LEU A 190 3.92 -21.10 1.47
C LEU A 190 2.39 -21.06 1.31
N ASN A 191 1.90 -20.53 0.19
CA ASN A 191 0.47 -20.54 -0.14
C ASN A 191 -0.12 -21.94 -0.21
N GLY A 192 0.63 -22.94 -0.70
CA GLY A 192 0.21 -24.35 -0.69
C GLY A 192 -0.02 -24.92 0.72
N ALA A 193 0.64 -24.34 1.73
CA ALA A 193 0.43 -24.66 3.14
C ALA A 193 -0.60 -23.74 3.83
N GLY A 194 -1.28 -22.86 3.07
CA GLY A 194 -2.24 -21.90 3.61
C GLY A 194 -1.60 -20.75 4.40
N ILE A 195 -0.29 -20.50 4.21
CA ILE A 195 0.47 -19.45 4.89
C ILE A 195 0.68 -18.27 3.94
N GLY A 196 0.51 -17.06 4.48
CA GLY A 196 0.68 -15.82 3.74
C GLY A 196 -0.54 -15.39 2.94
N PRO A 197 -0.51 -14.19 2.35
CA PRO A 197 -1.53 -13.74 1.41
C PRO A 197 -1.43 -14.54 0.11
N LYS A 198 -2.56 -14.71 -0.59
CA LYS A 198 -2.58 -15.41 -1.88
C LYS A 198 -1.82 -14.60 -2.93
N LEU A 199 -0.76 -15.18 -3.49
CA LEU A 199 0.02 -14.61 -4.58
C LEU A 199 -0.82 -14.61 -5.86
N LEU A 200 -0.74 -13.49 -6.60
CA LEU A 200 -1.46 -13.28 -7.85
C LEU A 200 -0.48 -13.10 -9.01
N PHE A 201 0.58 -12.33 -8.79
CA PHE A 201 1.61 -12.05 -9.78
C PHE A 201 2.99 -12.05 -9.12
N ALA A 202 3.98 -12.54 -9.85
CA ALA A 202 5.39 -12.54 -9.47
C ALA A 202 6.19 -12.11 -10.69
N GLU A 203 6.60 -10.85 -10.71
CA GLU A 203 7.43 -10.26 -11.76
C GLU A 203 8.79 -9.87 -11.16
N LYS A 204 9.74 -9.50 -12.02
CA LYS A 204 11.12 -9.21 -11.62
C LYS A 204 11.24 -8.06 -10.59
N GLU A 205 10.51 -6.97 -10.81
CA GLU A 205 10.64 -5.73 -10.02
C GLU A 205 9.43 -5.46 -9.11
N TRP A 206 8.37 -6.28 -9.23
CA TRP A 206 7.20 -6.20 -8.38
C TRP A 206 6.50 -7.55 -8.23
N LEU A 207 5.77 -7.71 -7.14
CA LEU A 207 4.83 -8.81 -6.96
C LEU A 207 3.47 -8.26 -6.52
N ALA A 208 2.42 -9.07 -6.68
CA ALA A 208 1.11 -8.72 -6.16
C ALA A 208 0.42 -9.91 -5.51
N TYR A 209 -0.30 -9.62 -4.42
CA TYR A 209 -1.03 -10.59 -3.62
C TYR A 209 -2.35 -10.00 -3.10
N GLU A 210 -3.25 -10.85 -2.64
CA GLU A 210 -4.51 -10.39 -2.01
C GLU A 210 -4.22 -9.44 -0.85
N PHE A 211 -4.89 -8.27 -0.84
CA PHE A 211 -4.71 -7.31 0.24
C PHE A 211 -5.33 -7.85 1.52
N VAL A 212 -4.55 -7.83 2.61
CA VAL A 212 -5.00 -8.28 3.93
C VAL A 212 -5.49 -7.07 4.72
N ALA A 213 -6.80 -6.82 4.65
CA ALA A 213 -7.44 -5.81 5.49
C ALA A 213 -7.62 -6.37 6.91
N GLY A 214 -7.18 -5.62 7.93
CA GLY A 214 -7.27 -6.07 9.31
C GLY A 214 -6.47 -5.20 10.29
N LYS A 215 -6.38 -5.67 11.53
CA LYS A 215 -5.54 -5.06 12.58
C LYS A 215 -4.24 -5.84 12.71
N PHE A 216 -3.15 -5.14 12.97
CA PHE A 216 -1.91 -5.80 13.38
C PHE A 216 -2.10 -6.57 14.68
N ILE A 217 -1.30 -7.63 14.88
CA ILE A 217 -1.51 -8.59 15.96
C ILE A 217 -1.64 -7.96 17.36
N LEU A 218 -0.81 -6.97 17.72
CA LEU A 218 -0.90 -6.35 19.04
C LEU A 218 -2.15 -5.49 19.19
N ASP A 219 -2.52 -4.73 18.16
CA ASP A 219 -3.72 -3.90 18.17
C ASP A 219 -4.99 -4.77 18.23
N TYR A 220 -4.95 -5.92 17.56
CA TYR A 220 -6.02 -6.91 17.65
C TYR A 220 -6.14 -7.48 19.07
N LEU A 221 -5.03 -8.00 19.63
CA LEU A 221 -5.00 -8.56 20.99
C LEU A 221 -5.44 -7.54 22.05
N GLY A 222 -5.13 -6.26 21.87
CA GLY A 222 -5.59 -5.21 22.77
C GLY A 222 -7.10 -4.93 22.70
N SER A 223 -7.74 -5.19 21.57
CA SER A 223 -9.15 -4.84 21.35
C SER A 223 -10.13 -6.02 21.35
N CYS A 224 -9.66 -7.26 21.18
CA CYS A 224 -10.53 -8.45 21.17
C CYS A 224 -10.87 -8.97 22.59
N ASN A 225 -11.74 -9.99 22.66
CA ASN A 225 -12.03 -10.73 23.91
C ASN A 225 -11.00 -11.86 24.14
N ALA A 226 -11.09 -12.54 25.29
CA ALA A 226 -10.17 -13.60 25.69
C ALA A 226 -10.17 -14.80 24.74
N THR A 227 -11.36 -15.26 24.34
CA THR A 227 -11.54 -16.42 23.44
C THR A 227 -10.88 -16.17 22.10
N ASP A 228 -11.14 -15.00 21.49
CA ASP A 228 -10.55 -14.60 20.21
C ASP A 228 -9.03 -14.45 20.30
N ALA A 229 -8.52 -13.91 21.41
CA ALA A 229 -7.07 -13.79 21.63
C ALA A 229 -6.40 -15.18 21.71
N VAL A 230 -6.99 -16.13 22.45
CA VAL A 230 -6.48 -17.50 22.52
C VAL A 230 -6.52 -18.16 21.14
N ASP A 231 -7.63 -18.01 20.40
CA ASP A 231 -7.75 -18.60 19.07
C ASP A 231 -6.69 -18.06 18.10
N VAL A 232 -6.50 -16.74 18.03
CA VAL A 232 -5.48 -16.12 17.17
C VAL A 232 -4.06 -16.55 17.56
N ILE A 233 -3.74 -16.66 18.84
CA ILE A 233 -2.44 -17.16 19.30
C ILE A 233 -2.23 -18.62 18.85
N LYS A 234 -3.25 -19.46 18.99
CA LYS A 234 -3.20 -20.86 18.52
C LYS A 234 -3.06 -20.93 17.00
N GLN A 235 -3.75 -20.09 16.24
CA GLN A 235 -3.57 -20.00 14.79
C GLN A 235 -2.12 -19.60 14.42
N MET A 236 -1.54 -18.61 15.12
CA MET A 236 -0.14 -18.21 14.92
C MET A 236 0.85 -19.35 15.21
N LEU A 237 0.64 -20.08 16.31
CA LEU A 237 1.47 -21.24 16.68
C LEU A 237 1.38 -22.35 15.64
N ARG A 238 0.18 -22.66 15.12
CA ARG A 238 -0.01 -23.65 14.05
C ARG A 238 0.69 -23.25 12.76
N GLN A 239 0.61 -21.98 12.35
CA GLN A 239 1.37 -21.50 11.19
C GLN A 239 2.89 -21.57 11.42
N ALA A 240 3.37 -21.21 12.62
CA ALA A 240 4.77 -21.33 12.98
C ALA A 240 5.26 -22.79 12.96
N ARG A 241 4.44 -23.73 13.47
CA ARG A 241 4.70 -25.16 13.40
C ARG A 241 4.80 -25.65 11.96
N LYS A 242 3.89 -25.20 11.11
CA LYS A 242 3.90 -25.56 9.69
C LYS A 242 5.15 -25.06 8.97
N LEU A 243 5.66 -23.87 9.32
CA LEU A 243 6.96 -23.39 8.83
C LEU A 243 8.10 -24.30 9.31
N ASP A 244 8.07 -24.71 10.58
CA ASP A 244 9.09 -25.62 11.13
C ASP A 244 9.09 -26.98 10.43
N GLU A 245 7.91 -27.57 10.16
CA GLU A 245 7.78 -28.82 9.40
C GLU A 245 8.29 -28.71 7.96
N LEU A 246 8.14 -27.53 7.35
CA LEU A 246 8.62 -27.26 6.00
C LEU A 246 10.12 -26.96 5.94
N GLY A 247 10.82 -26.92 7.08
CA GLY A 247 12.23 -26.56 7.14
C GLY A 247 12.49 -25.08 6.85
N VAL A 248 11.55 -24.20 7.13
CA VAL A 248 11.61 -22.77 6.77
C VAL A 248 11.76 -21.92 8.01
N ASN A 249 12.71 -20.98 8.06
CA ASN A 249 12.75 -19.94 9.09
C ASN A 249 12.27 -18.61 8.51
N LYS A 250 11.34 -17.91 9.19
CA LYS A 250 10.82 -16.60 8.74
C LYS A 250 11.67 -15.41 9.22
N GLU A 251 12.46 -15.58 10.27
CA GLU A 251 13.27 -14.53 10.93
C GLU A 251 12.51 -13.39 11.63
N GLU A 252 11.18 -13.27 11.44
CA GLU A 252 10.38 -12.19 12.04
C GLU A 252 9.44 -12.65 13.19
N MET A 253 9.56 -13.90 13.64
CA MET A 253 8.66 -14.47 14.66
C MET A 253 8.91 -13.95 16.09
N LEU A 254 10.08 -13.34 16.33
CA LEU A 254 10.39 -12.64 17.59
C LEU A 254 9.76 -11.24 17.66
N ARG A 255 9.35 -10.68 16.52
CA ARG A 255 8.82 -9.32 16.39
C ARG A 255 7.64 -9.30 15.39
N PRO A 256 6.58 -10.09 15.60
CA PRO A 256 5.50 -10.22 14.63
C PRO A 256 4.57 -8.99 14.57
N GLN A 257 4.82 -7.93 15.35
CA GLN A 257 3.89 -6.81 15.55
C GLN A 257 3.46 -6.15 14.23
N ARG A 258 4.37 -6.08 13.25
CA ARG A 258 4.12 -5.50 11.92
C ARG A 258 4.11 -6.53 10.79
N HIS A 259 4.23 -7.82 11.15
CA HIS A 259 4.36 -8.92 10.19
C HIS A 259 3.24 -9.95 10.30
N ALA A 260 2.19 -9.66 11.08
CA ALA A 260 1.01 -10.50 11.22
C ALA A 260 -0.24 -9.63 11.39
N ILE A 261 -1.25 -9.89 10.55
CA ILE A 261 -2.51 -9.14 10.50
C ILE A 261 -3.66 -10.10 10.77
N VAL A 262 -4.59 -9.70 11.64
CA VAL A 262 -5.85 -10.41 11.86
C VAL A 262 -6.94 -9.72 11.06
N ASN A 263 -7.56 -10.45 10.13
CA ASN A 263 -8.62 -9.92 9.28
C ASN A 263 -9.96 -9.80 10.03
N GLY A 264 -10.97 -9.22 9.36
CA GLY A 264 -12.31 -9.06 9.94
C GLY A 264 -13.04 -10.36 10.31
N SER A 265 -12.55 -11.53 9.87
CA SER A 265 -13.10 -12.84 10.23
C SER A 265 -12.33 -13.53 11.36
N GLY A 266 -11.38 -12.84 12.01
CA GLY A 266 -10.54 -13.43 13.08
C GLY A 266 -9.42 -14.35 12.58
N LYS A 267 -9.15 -14.40 11.26
CA LYS A 267 -8.07 -15.21 10.69
C LYS A 267 -6.75 -14.43 10.71
N ILE A 268 -5.69 -15.04 11.25
CA ILE A 268 -4.34 -14.48 11.17
C ILE A 268 -3.69 -14.77 9.82
N VAL A 269 -3.09 -13.73 9.22
CA VAL A 269 -2.30 -13.82 8.00
C VAL A 269 -0.93 -13.22 8.28
N MET A 270 0.11 -14.03 8.15
CA MET A 270 1.50 -13.55 8.18
C MET A 270 1.83 -12.83 6.88
N ILE A 271 2.59 -11.75 6.97
CA ILE A 271 3.08 -10.98 5.82
C ILE A 271 4.59 -10.82 5.93
N ASP A 272 5.20 -10.28 4.86
CA ASP A 272 6.63 -10.00 4.75
C ASP A 272 7.50 -11.27 4.88
N PHE A 273 7.73 -11.92 3.75
CA PHE A 273 8.52 -13.15 3.66
C PHE A 273 9.92 -12.90 3.08
N GLU A 274 10.37 -11.64 3.06
CA GLU A 274 11.63 -11.23 2.42
C GLU A 274 12.85 -11.95 3.01
N ARG A 275 12.80 -12.35 4.29
CA ARG A 275 13.91 -12.96 5.05
C ARG A 275 13.82 -14.47 5.19
N CYS A 276 12.78 -15.08 4.59
CA CYS A 276 12.62 -16.51 4.64
C CYS A 276 13.80 -17.23 4.00
N HIS A 277 14.19 -18.36 4.60
CA HIS A 277 15.20 -19.25 4.07
C HIS A 277 15.03 -20.67 4.60
N MET A 278 15.63 -21.64 3.91
CA MET A 278 15.64 -23.04 4.35
C MET A 278 16.67 -23.26 5.45
N VAL A 279 16.30 -24.06 6.46
CA VAL A 279 17.19 -24.51 7.53
C VAL A 279 16.83 -25.93 7.95
N THR A 280 17.80 -26.66 8.49
CA THR A 280 17.60 -28.02 9.00
C THR A 280 16.89 -28.06 10.36
N ARG A 281 17.00 -27.00 11.15
CA ARG A 281 16.33 -26.87 12.46
C ARG A 281 15.69 -25.49 12.61
N PRO A 282 14.47 -25.29 12.06
CA PRO A 282 13.73 -24.04 12.18
C PRO A 282 13.40 -23.68 13.62
N LYS A 283 13.10 -22.40 13.86
CA LYS A 283 12.92 -21.87 15.23
C LYS A 283 11.64 -21.06 15.38
N ASN A 284 10.68 -21.13 14.45
CA ASN A 284 9.54 -20.22 14.41
C ASN A 284 8.66 -20.36 15.64
N VAL A 285 8.32 -21.59 16.07
CA VAL A 285 7.52 -21.82 17.29
C VAL A 285 8.25 -21.29 18.52
N THR A 286 9.54 -21.59 18.66
CA THR A 286 10.33 -21.15 19.83
C THR A 286 10.47 -19.63 19.89
N GLN A 287 10.66 -18.97 18.73
CA GLN A 287 10.71 -17.51 18.63
C GLN A 287 9.36 -16.88 18.98
N LEU A 288 8.25 -17.47 18.54
CA LEU A 288 6.93 -16.99 18.89
C LEU A 288 6.63 -17.14 20.40
N CYS A 289 7.03 -18.26 21.01
CA CYS A 289 6.92 -18.46 22.46
C CYS A 289 7.72 -17.39 23.22
N GLN A 290 8.94 -17.07 22.76
CA GLN A 290 9.75 -16.00 23.34
C GLN A 290 9.12 -14.62 23.18
N PHE A 291 8.46 -14.34 22.06
CA PHE A 291 7.69 -13.11 21.87
C PHE A 291 6.53 -13.00 22.87
N ILE A 292 5.74 -14.06 23.03
CA ILE A 292 4.60 -14.09 23.95
C ILE A 292 5.05 -14.00 25.42
N ALA A 293 6.20 -14.59 25.75
CA ALA A 293 6.80 -14.53 27.07
C ALA A 293 7.34 -13.14 27.47
N ARG A 294 7.33 -12.13 26.56
CA ARG A 294 7.76 -10.77 26.89
C ARG A 294 6.75 -10.10 27.82
N GLY A 295 7.26 -9.31 28.77
CA GLY A 295 6.46 -8.70 29.84
C GLY A 295 5.25 -7.91 29.34
N TYR A 296 5.41 -7.10 28.30
CA TYR A 296 4.30 -6.30 27.76
C TYR A 296 3.22 -7.15 27.08
N VAL A 297 3.59 -8.24 26.38
CA VAL A 297 2.62 -9.15 25.77
C VAL A 297 1.91 -9.97 26.85
N ASN A 298 2.65 -10.50 27.81
CA ASN A 298 2.07 -11.25 28.92
C ASN A 298 1.12 -10.37 29.74
N SER A 299 1.49 -9.11 30.01
CA SER A 299 0.63 -8.13 30.68
C SER A 299 -0.66 -7.86 29.89
N LEU A 300 -0.55 -7.67 28.57
CA LEU A 300 -1.71 -7.50 27.68
C LEU A 300 -2.67 -8.69 27.74
N LEU A 301 -2.13 -9.92 27.72
CA LEU A 301 -2.93 -11.14 27.80
C LEU A 301 -3.56 -11.34 29.18
N ARG A 302 -2.86 -11.01 30.26
CA ARG A 302 -3.41 -11.05 31.63
C ARG A 302 -4.58 -10.09 31.81
N GLN A 303 -4.50 -8.88 31.24
CA GLN A 303 -5.62 -7.92 31.26
C GLN A 303 -6.87 -8.46 30.55
N LYS A 304 -6.72 -9.46 29.69
CA LYS A 304 -7.80 -10.17 29.01
C LYS A 304 -8.27 -11.44 29.74
N GLY A 305 -7.72 -11.76 30.91
CA GLY A 305 -8.03 -13.00 31.62
C GLY A 305 -7.30 -14.23 31.07
N ILE A 306 -6.18 -14.04 30.35
CA ILE A 306 -5.34 -15.13 29.87
C ILE A 306 -4.04 -15.14 30.68
N ALA A 307 -3.93 -16.05 31.65
CA ALA A 307 -2.69 -16.20 32.40
C ALA A 307 -1.77 -17.22 31.73
N ILE A 308 -0.59 -16.75 31.31
CA ILE A 308 0.47 -17.61 30.79
C ILE A 308 1.59 -17.63 31.81
N ASP A 309 1.87 -18.82 32.33
CA ASP A 309 3.07 -19.08 33.13
C ASP A 309 4.30 -19.03 32.22
N ARG A 310 5.11 -18.00 32.43
CA ARG A 310 6.30 -17.74 31.62
C ARG A 310 7.33 -18.86 31.75
N GLU A 311 7.53 -19.42 32.93
CA GLU A 311 8.53 -20.47 33.14
C GLU A 311 8.11 -21.76 32.45
N LYS A 312 6.83 -22.14 32.60
CA LYS A 312 6.26 -23.30 31.90
C LYS A 312 6.33 -23.14 30.38
N LEU A 313 5.98 -21.98 29.84
CA LEU A 313 6.05 -21.72 28.41
C LEU A 313 7.49 -21.84 27.86
N LEU A 314 8.47 -21.28 28.57
CA LEU A 314 9.87 -21.35 28.13
C LEU A 314 10.46 -22.76 28.29
N ALA A 315 10.05 -23.52 29.31
CA ALA A 315 10.40 -24.93 29.46
C ALA A 315 9.84 -25.77 28.30
N ALA A 316 8.54 -25.66 28.02
CA ALA A 316 7.91 -26.36 26.90
C ALA A 316 8.54 -25.99 25.54
N ALA A 317 8.87 -24.72 25.32
CA ALA A 317 9.59 -24.27 24.13
C ALA A 317 11.01 -24.86 24.01
N LYS A 318 11.70 -25.08 25.15
CA LYS A 318 13.03 -25.73 25.18
C LYS A 318 12.93 -27.21 24.82
N ASP A 319 11.88 -27.89 25.26
CA ASP A 319 11.64 -29.29 24.93
C ASP A 319 11.29 -29.46 23.44
N TYR A 320 10.41 -28.61 22.91
CA TYR A 320 10.14 -28.55 21.47
C TYR A 320 11.41 -28.25 20.64
N LYS A 321 12.30 -27.37 21.12
CA LYS A 321 13.57 -27.07 20.45
C LYS A 321 14.48 -28.30 20.35
N ARG A 322 14.50 -29.14 21.39
CA ARG A 322 15.26 -30.40 21.39
C ARG A 322 14.66 -31.38 20.40
N GLU A 323 13.34 -31.53 20.43
CA GLU A 323 12.61 -32.50 19.61
C GLU A 323 11.27 -31.91 19.13
N GLN A 324 11.16 -31.65 17.83
CA GLN A 324 10.02 -30.97 17.23
C GLN A 324 8.87 -31.95 16.92
N THR A 325 8.39 -32.67 17.93
CA THR A 325 7.27 -33.62 17.81
C THR A 325 5.91 -32.92 17.95
N GLU A 326 4.84 -33.59 17.49
CA GLU A 326 3.47 -33.11 17.70
C GLU A 326 3.08 -33.06 19.18
N GLY A 327 3.59 -33.99 19.99
CA GLY A 327 3.38 -33.99 21.44
C GLY A 327 3.98 -32.77 22.13
N ASN A 328 5.23 -32.43 21.81
CA ASN A 328 5.87 -31.23 22.36
C ASN A 328 5.22 -29.94 21.86
N PHE A 329 4.70 -29.92 20.64
CA PHE A 329 3.93 -28.80 20.12
C PHE A 329 2.58 -28.65 20.83
N SER A 330 1.85 -29.75 21.02
CA SER A 330 0.56 -29.77 21.74
C SER A 330 0.70 -29.26 23.17
N ALA A 331 1.76 -29.69 23.87
CA ALA A 331 2.08 -29.21 25.21
C ALA A 331 2.26 -27.67 25.28
N ILE A 332 2.79 -27.04 24.23
CA ILE A 332 2.86 -25.58 24.14
C ILE A 332 1.46 -24.99 23.94
N VAL A 333 0.68 -25.53 23.02
CA VAL A 333 -0.66 -25.03 22.65
C VAL A 333 -1.64 -25.10 23.82
N GLU A 334 -1.54 -26.12 24.66
CA GLU A 334 -2.40 -26.33 25.84
C GLU A 334 -2.19 -25.30 26.96
N LEU A 335 -1.03 -24.63 26.99
CA LEU A 335 -0.78 -23.54 27.94
C LEU A 335 -1.67 -22.31 27.70
N TYR A 336 -2.35 -22.24 26.56
CA TYR A 336 -3.20 -21.12 26.18
C TYR A 336 -4.68 -21.45 26.38
N HIS A 337 -5.24 -20.96 27.48
CA HIS A 337 -6.67 -21.01 27.80
C HIS A 337 -7.12 -19.67 28.41
N ALA A 338 -8.39 -19.34 28.20
CA ALA A 338 -9.04 -18.25 28.93
C ALA A 338 -9.40 -18.76 30.33
N ILE A 339 -9.29 -17.89 31.33
CA ILE A 339 -9.68 -18.16 32.71
C ILE A 339 -11.15 -17.81 32.92
#